data_AF-A0A7C3ABQ1-F1
#
_entry.id   AF-A0A7C3ABQ1-F1
#
_cell.length_a   1.000
_cell.length_b   1.000
_cell.length_c   1.000
_cell.angle_alpha   90.00
_cell.angle_beta   90.00
_cell.angle_gamma   90.00
#
_symmetry.space_group_name_H-M   'P 1'
#
loop_
_entity.id
_entity.type
_entity.pdbx_description
1 polymer ?
#
loop_
_entity_poly.entity_id
_entity_poly.type
_entity_poly.pdbx_seq_one_letter_code
_entity_poly.pdbx_strand_id
1 'polypeptide(L)'
;GPDGRDAIENVEELANSAAGYDGRTEEPSLVDFLQQIALFSDADAYDPSKGQVALMTLHAAKGLEFDNAFIIGLEEGLLPHERTDADDEHDLEEERRLLFVGITRAKSRLHISYARYRTIRGQMLRSVPSQFLFELGIPESALPSDDDDDDDFDADSFDTTRGRGAGSNARRDKAAGLSEGFSGPITRGGEQPSDVAPFTPGRKVRHPHFGHGTIRKLINLGPDSIIEVRFNTGQTKSLLLKYAHLEPL
;
A
#
# COMPACT_ATOMS: atom_id res chain seq x y z
N GLY A 1 21.03 -7.40 10.42
CA GLY A 1 20.79 -8.59 9.58
C GLY A 1 21.59 -9.78 10.09
N PRO A 2 21.76 -10.86 9.28
CA PRO A 2 21.72 -12.26 9.74
C PRO A 2 22.76 -12.75 10.76
N ASP A 3 23.77 -11.97 11.16
CA ASP A 3 24.74 -12.38 12.20
C ASP A 3 25.14 -11.23 13.16
N GLY A 4 24.42 -10.10 13.17
CA GLY A 4 24.81 -8.91 13.94
C GLY A 4 26.01 -8.12 13.37
N ARG A 5 26.57 -8.55 12.23
CA ARG A 5 27.64 -7.85 11.51
C ARG A 5 27.24 -6.42 11.11
N ASP A 6 26.04 -6.25 10.57
CA ASP A 6 25.49 -4.92 10.25
C ASP A 6 25.39 -4.01 11.48
N ALA A 7 25.19 -4.57 12.69
CA ALA A 7 25.14 -3.78 13.91
C ALA A 7 26.54 -3.32 14.35
N ILE A 8 27.57 -4.13 14.12
CA ILE A 8 28.96 -3.76 14.39
C ILE A 8 29.41 -2.69 13.39
N GLU A 9 29.10 -2.85 12.10
CA GLU A 9 29.41 -1.85 11.07
C GLU A 9 28.77 -0.49 11.38
N ASN A 10 27.50 -0.47 11.82
CA ASN A 10 26.84 0.77 12.22
C ASN A 10 27.50 1.44 13.44
N VAL A 11 27.99 0.65 14.41
CA VAL A 11 28.69 1.18 15.59
C VAL A 11 30.07 1.72 15.20
N GLU A 12 30.77 1.05 14.28
CA GLU A 12 32.04 1.53 13.73
C GLU A 12 31.86 2.84 12.94
N GLU A 13 30.78 2.96 12.15
CA GLU A 13 30.44 4.19 11.43
C GLU A 13 30.15 5.34 12.40
N LEU A 14 29.40 5.08 13.49
CA LEU A 14 29.17 6.06 14.55
C LEU A 14 30.49 6.51 15.22
N ALA A 15 31.38 5.56 15.52
CA ALA A 15 32.69 5.86 16.11
C ALA A 15 33.56 6.69 15.16
N ASN A 16 33.55 6.38 13.87
CA ASN A 16 34.27 7.14 12.84
C ASN A 16 33.70 8.56 12.69
N SER A 17 32.38 8.72 12.76
CA SER A 17 31.72 10.03 12.77
C SER A 17 32.16 10.87 13.98
N ALA A 18 32.19 10.28 15.17
CA ALA A 18 32.65 10.93 16.40
C ALA A 18 34.13 11.36 16.31
N ALA A 19 35.00 10.48 15.81
CA ALA A 19 36.41 10.79 15.60
C ALA A 19 36.60 11.91 14.56
N GLY A 20 35.77 11.94 13.52
CA GLY A 20 35.75 13.00 12.51
C GLY A 20 35.31 14.36 13.08
N TYR A 21 34.36 14.38 14.02
CA TYR A 21 33.92 15.60 14.71
C TYR A 21 35.01 16.16 15.63
N ASP A 22 35.66 15.28 16.40
CA ASP A 22 36.73 15.63 17.35
C ASP A 22 37.93 16.27 16.63
N GLY A 23 38.31 15.74 15.46
CA GLY A 23 39.43 16.28 14.68
C GLY A 23 39.16 17.57 13.90
N ARG A 24 37.89 17.99 13.75
CA ARG A 24 37.50 19.20 12.97
C ARG A 24 37.11 20.38 13.84
N THR A 25 36.91 20.15 15.14
CA THR A 25 36.38 21.15 16.08
C THR A 25 37.47 21.58 17.04
N GLU A 26 37.63 22.89 17.26
CA GLU A 26 38.70 23.43 18.12
C GLU A 26 38.43 23.16 19.61
N GLU A 27 37.16 23.17 20.02
CA GLU A 27 36.70 22.78 21.37
C GLU A 27 35.55 21.74 21.25
N PRO A 28 35.88 20.45 21.03
CA PRO A 28 34.87 19.42 20.86
C PRO A 28 34.14 19.11 22.18
N SER A 29 32.82 19.04 22.14
CA SER A 29 31.94 18.67 23.27
C SER A 29 31.05 17.51 22.89
N LEU A 30 30.92 16.52 23.79
CA LEU A 30 29.99 15.40 23.59
C LEU A 30 28.55 15.89 23.45
N VAL A 31 28.16 16.93 24.20
CA VAL A 31 26.80 17.49 24.13
C VAL A 31 26.54 18.06 22.74
N ASP A 32 27.51 18.79 22.19
CA ASP A 32 27.37 19.44 20.88
C ASP A 32 27.40 18.40 19.74
N PHE A 33 28.23 17.36 19.87
CA PHE A 33 28.22 16.22 18.96
C PHE A 33 26.87 15.49 18.97
N LEU A 34 26.31 15.21 20.15
CA LEU A 34 25.00 14.57 20.28
C LEU A 34 23.88 15.44 19.73
N GLN A 35 23.96 16.76 19.91
CA GLN A 35 23.03 17.71 19.29
C GLN A 35 23.13 17.66 17.75
N GLN A 36 24.35 17.65 17.20
CA GLN A 36 24.57 17.59 15.76
C GLN A 36 24.05 16.29 15.13
N ILE A 37 24.26 15.14 15.78
CA ILE A 37 23.70 13.86 15.32
C ILE A 37 22.18 13.86 15.43
N ALA A 38 21.61 14.41 16.50
CA ALA A 38 20.16 14.49 16.66
C ALA A 38 19.50 15.42 15.62
N LEU A 39 20.27 16.34 15.03
CA LEU A 39 19.84 17.25 13.97
C LEU A 39 19.98 16.64 12.56
N PHE A 40 20.69 15.51 12.41
CA PHE A 40 20.92 14.89 11.11
C PHE A 40 19.61 14.29 10.57
N SER A 41 19.18 14.74 9.40
CA SER A 41 17.97 14.23 8.75
C SER A 41 18.32 13.23 7.65
N ASP A 42 17.40 12.31 7.31
CA ASP A 42 17.55 11.40 6.17
C ASP A 42 17.77 12.15 4.84
N ALA A 43 17.33 13.41 4.75
CA ALA A 43 17.54 14.26 3.58
C ALA A 43 19.01 14.71 3.43
N ASP A 44 19.74 14.85 4.53
CA ASP A 44 21.16 15.26 4.53
C ASP A 44 22.10 14.12 4.08
N ALA A 45 21.61 12.88 4.03
CA ALA A 45 22.36 11.73 3.51
C ALA A 45 22.40 11.70 1.97
N TYR A 46 21.59 12.50 1.28
CA TYR A 46 21.57 12.53 -0.18
C TYR A 46 22.77 13.27 -0.74
N ASP A 47 23.64 12.54 -1.45
CA ASP A 47 24.80 13.08 -2.14
C ASP A 47 24.69 12.83 -3.66
N PRO A 48 24.43 13.87 -4.46
CA PRO A 48 24.27 13.73 -5.91
C PRO A 48 25.55 13.28 -6.62
N SER A 49 26.72 13.38 -5.98
CA SER A 49 28.00 12.96 -6.58
C SER A 49 28.21 11.44 -6.58
N LYS A 50 27.46 10.70 -5.76
CA LYS A 50 27.63 9.24 -5.61
C LYS A 50 27.04 8.43 -6.76
N GLY A 51 26.30 9.03 -7.68
CA GLY A 51 25.75 8.36 -8.87
C GLY A 51 24.76 7.22 -8.55
N GLN A 52 24.04 7.33 -7.43
CA GLN A 52 23.09 6.33 -6.95
C GLN A 52 21.64 6.78 -7.18
N VAL A 53 20.71 5.82 -7.20
CA VAL A 53 19.27 6.12 -7.18
C VAL A 53 18.88 6.44 -5.74
N ALA A 54 18.29 7.62 -5.54
CA ALA A 54 17.80 8.03 -4.23
C ALA A 54 16.36 7.52 -4.03
N LEU A 55 16.15 6.75 -2.97
CA LEU A 55 14.83 6.34 -2.51
C LEU A 55 14.49 7.08 -1.22
N MET A 56 13.36 7.78 -1.21
CA MET A 56 12.93 8.60 -0.09
C MET A 56 11.41 8.76 -0.06
N THR A 57 10.87 9.25 1.04
CA THR A 57 9.46 9.63 1.14
C THR A 57 9.21 10.98 0.46
N LEU A 58 7.95 11.27 0.08
CA LEU A 58 7.58 12.57 -0.49
C LEU A 58 7.95 13.74 0.43
N HIS A 59 7.82 13.56 1.74
CA HIS A 59 8.21 14.55 2.75
C HIS A 59 9.71 14.83 2.72
N ALA A 60 10.53 13.79 2.68
CA ALA A 60 12.00 13.92 2.65
C ALA A 60 12.51 14.54 1.34
N ALA A 61 11.73 14.47 0.26
CA ALA A 61 12.09 15.08 -1.02
C ALA A 61 11.92 16.61 -1.03
N LYS A 62 11.31 17.22 -0.01
CA LYS A 62 11.07 18.66 0.05
C LYS A 62 12.38 19.44 -0.03
N GLY A 63 12.46 20.37 -0.98
CA GLY A 63 13.65 21.20 -1.20
C GLY A 63 14.73 20.55 -2.10
N LEU A 64 14.57 19.28 -2.45
CA LEU A 64 15.42 18.59 -3.43
C LEU A 64 14.81 18.67 -4.84
N GLU A 65 15.63 18.46 -5.87
CA GLU A 65 15.17 18.40 -7.26
C GLU A 65 16.00 17.40 -8.06
N PHE A 66 15.36 16.72 -9.01
CA PHE A 66 15.94 15.62 -9.78
C PHE A 66 15.59 15.75 -11.26
N ASP A 67 16.49 15.36 -12.17
CA ASP A 67 16.20 15.36 -13.61
C ASP A 67 15.05 14.42 -13.95
N ASN A 68 15.00 13.26 -13.29
CA ASN A 68 13.95 12.25 -13.43
C ASN A 68 13.43 11.89 -12.04
N ALA A 69 12.12 11.94 -11.84
CA ALA A 69 11.47 11.52 -10.60
C ALA A 69 10.43 10.44 -10.88
N PHE A 70 10.33 9.48 -9.95
CA PHE A 70 9.37 8.38 -9.97
C PHE A 70 8.50 8.45 -8.72
N ILE A 71 7.21 8.76 -8.88
CA ILE A 71 6.21 8.65 -7.82
C ILE A 71 5.53 7.29 -8.00
N ILE A 72 5.67 6.44 -6.99
CA ILE A 72 5.17 5.06 -7.02
C ILE A 72 4.04 4.88 -6.00
N GLY A 73 3.12 3.97 -6.32
CA GLY A 73 2.01 3.62 -5.42
C GLY A 73 1.02 4.76 -5.22
N LEU A 74 0.68 5.49 -6.29
CA LEU A 74 -0.35 6.52 -6.25
C LEU A 74 -1.75 5.86 -6.20
N GLU A 75 -2.09 5.37 -5.02
CA GLU A 75 -3.24 4.51 -4.72
C GLU A 75 -4.02 5.09 -3.54
N GLU A 76 -5.34 4.86 -3.51
CA GLU A 76 -6.16 5.12 -2.32
C GLU A 76 -5.63 4.33 -1.12
N GLY A 77 -5.58 4.99 0.04
CA GLY A 77 -5.02 4.43 1.27
C GLY A 77 -3.51 4.60 1.40
N LEU A 78 -2.79 4.93 0.32
CA LEU A 78 -1.38 5.34 0.36
C LEU A 78 -1.20 6.84 0.17
N LEU A 79 -1.79 7.39 -0.91
CA LEU A 79 -1.82 8.82 -1.18
C LEU A 79 -3.10 9.15 -1.97
N PRO A 80 -4.18 9.64 -1.33
CA PRO A 80 -4.23 10.05 0.08
C PRO A 80 -4.08 8.86 1.06
N HIS A 81 -3.40 9.10 2.19
CA HIS A 81 -3.19 8.08 3.22
C HIS A 81 -4.52 7.61 3.84
N GLU A 82 -4.63 6.34 4.22
CA GLU A 82 -5.82 5.77 4.89
C GLU A 82 -6.24 6.43 6.21
N ARG A 83 -5.49 7.42 6.69
CA ARG A 83 -5.77 8.15 7.93
C ARG A 83 -6.35 9.54 7.66
N THR A 84 -6.25 10.00 6.42
CA THR A 84 -6.89 11.21 5.94
C THR A 84 -8.39 10.99 5.96
N ASP A 85 -9.12 11.90 6.61
CA ASP A 85 -10.57 11.90 6.54
C ASP A 85 -10.99 12.43 5.16
N ALA A 86 -11.69 11.62 4.38
CA ALA A 86 -12.11 11.99 3.04
C ALA A 86 -13.20 13.08 3.05
N ASP A 87 -13.92 13.24 4.17
CA ASP A 87 -14.95 14.26 4.35
C ASP A 87 -14.35 15.59 4.86
N ASP A 88 -13.08 15.60 5.29
CA ASP A 88 -12.36 16.81 5.67
C ASP A 88 -11.49 17.33 4.50
N GLU A 89 -11.98 18.37 3.84
CA GLU A 89 -11.26 19.01 2.73
C GLU A 89 -9.88 19.53 3.17
N HIS A 90 -9.69 19.90 4.43
CA HIS A 90 -8.39 20.36 4.91
C HIS A 90 -7.35 19.24 4.89
N ASP A 91 -7.71 18.07 5.41
CA ASP A 91 -6.81 16.91 5.44
C ASP A 91 -6.53 16.42 4.02
N LEU A 92 -7.53 16.43 3.15
CA LEU A 92 -7.36 16.09 1.74
C LEU A 92 -6.48 17.10 0.99
N GLU A 93 -6.64 18.40 1.28
CA GLU A 93 -5.79 19.45 0.75
C GLU A 93 -4.32 19.26 1.14
N GLU A 94 -4.03 18.77 2.34
CA GLU A 94 -2.65 18.54 2.78
C GLU A 94 -2.00 17.38 2.01
N GLU A 95 -2.71 16.27 1.79
CA GLU A 95 -2.24 15.17 0.94
C GLU A 95 -2.06 15.62 -0.53
N ARG A 96 -2.96 16.48 -1.01
CA ARG A 96 -2.86 17.09 -2.35
C ARG A 96 -1.61 17.97 -2.45
N ARG A 97 -1.30 18.77 -1.42
CA ARG A 97 -0.05 19.56 -1.34
C ARG A 97 1.17 18.66 -1.30
N LEU A 98 1.11 17.54 -0.59
CA LEU A 98 2.20 16.56 -0.54
C LEU A 98 2.50 16.00 -1.93
N LEU A 99 1.48 15.59 -2.68
CA LEU A 99 1.64 15.15 -4.07
C LEU A 99 2.21 16.28 -4.95
N PHE A 100 1.67 17.50 -4.84
CA PHE A 100 2.16 18.66 -5.60
C PHE A 100 3.66 18.92 -5.34
N VAL A 101 4.10 18.85 -4.08
CA VAL A 101 5.52 18.96 -3.73
C VAL A 101 6.31 17.86 -4.44
N GLY A 102 5.84 16.61 -4.41
CA GLY A 102 6.45 15.48 -5.13
C GLY A 102 6.60 15.71 -6.63
N ILE A 103 5.52 16.14 -7.29
CA ILE A 103 5.47 16.42 -8.73
C ILE A 103 6.52 17.49 -9.10
N THR A 104 6.60 18.57 -8.30
CA THR A 104 7.52 19.68 -8.54
C THR A 104 9.00 19.35 -8.25
N ARG A 105 9.32 18.15 -7.76
CA ARG A 105 10.73 17.73 -7.61
C ARG A 105 11.35 17.30 -8.95
N ALA A 106 10.53 17.00 -9.96
CA ALA A 106 11.00 16.59 -11.28
C ALA A 106 11.32 17.80 -12.18
N LYS A 107 12.54 17.85 -12.74
CA LYS A 107 12.95 18.89 -13.69
C LYS A 107 12.58 18.56 -15.14
N SER A 108 12.85 17.34 -15.57
CA SER A 108 12.70 16.94 -16.98
C SER A 108 11.63 15.88 -17.17
N ARG A 109 11.63 14.83 -16.34
CA ARG A 109 10.70 13.70 -16.47
C ARG A 109 10.09 13.31 -15.14
N LEU A 110 8.77 13.15 -15.15
CA LEU A 110 8.01 12.60 -14.05
C LEU A 110 7.33 11.31 -14.53
N HIS A 111 7.53 10.25 -13.75
CA HIS A 111 6.84 8.98 -13.94
C HIS A 111 5.96 8.73 -12.72
N ILE A 112 4.68 8.42 -12.95
CA ILE A 112 3.73 8.08 -11.89
C ILE A 112 3.25 6.65 -12.14
N SER A 113 3.15 5.85 -11.08
CA SER A 113 2.65 4.48 -11.15
C SER A 113 1.75 4.15 -9.97
N TYR A 114 0.83 3.21 -10.21
CA TYR A 114 0.02 2.55 -9.19
C TYR A 114 0.01 1.04 -9.49
N ALA A 115 -0.21 0.19 -8.49
CA ALA A 115 -0.35 -1.24 -8.67
C ALA A 115 -1.83 -1.63 -8.80
N ARG A 116 -2.14 -2.67 -9.61
CA ARG A 116 -3.48 -3.30 -9.62
C ARG A 116 -3.71 -4.14 -8.35
N TYR A 117 -2.66 -4.83 -7.91
CA TYR A 117 -2.66 -5.67 -6.72
C TYR A 117 -1.44 -5.36 -5.86
N ARG A 118 -1.63 -5.30 -4.55
CA ARG A 118 -0.58 -5.04 -3.57
C ARG A 118 -0.69 -6.02 -2.42
N THR A 119 0.44 -6.61 -2.04
CA THR A 119 0.52 -7.44 -0.84
C THR A 119 0.66 -6.56 0.39
N ILE A 120 -0.34 -6.58 1.26
CA ILE A 120 -0.35 -5.86 2.55
C ILE A 120 -0.47 -6.90 3.65
N ARG A 121 0.49 -6.93 4.58
CA ARG A 121 0.53 -7.89 5.70
C ARG A 121 0.37 -9.36 5.26
N GLY A 122 0.96 -9.70 4.12
CA GLY A 122 0.92 -11.06 3.56
C GLY A 122 -0.35 -11.42 2.79
N GLN A 123 -1.32 -10.51 2.68
CA GLN A 123 -2.52 -10.71 1.86
C GLN A 123 -2.43 -9.87 0.59
N MET A 124 -2.62 -10.50 -0.56
CA MET A 124 -2.72 -9.79 -1.84
C MET A 124 -4.11 -9.16 -1.95
N LEU A 125 -4.13 -7.82 -1.96
CA LEU A 125 -5.34 -7.02 -2.06
C LEU A 125 -5.36 -6.27 -3.38
N ARG A 126 -6.55 -6.06 -3.93
CA ARG A 126 -6.75 -5.20 -5.08
C ARG A 126 -6.61 -3.74 -4.63
N SER A 127 -5.77 -2.99 -5.31
CA SER A 127 -5.54 -1.57 -5.05
C SER A 127 -6.52 -0.73 -5.86
N VAL A 128 -6.90 0.43 -5.30
CA VAL A 128 -7.73 1.42 -5.98
C VAL A 128 -6.82 2.57 -6.42
N PRO A 129 -6.89 3.03 -7.68
CA PRO A 129 -6.10 4.18 -8.13
C PRO A 129 -6.50 5.43 -7.35
N SER A 130 -5.50 6.23 -6.94
CA SER A 130 -5.75 7.48 -6.21
C SER A 130 -6.60 8.45 -7.02
N GLN A 131 -7.50 9.15 -6.34
CA GLN A 131 -8.29 10.22 -6.93
C GLN A 131 -7.42 11.32 -7.58
N PHE A 132 -6.21 11.54 -7.07
CA PHE A 132 -5.30 12.55 -7.60
C PHE A 132 -4.83 12.25 -9.03
N LEU A 133 -4.88 10.99 -9.49
CA LEU A 133 -4.64 10.66 -10.90
C LEU A 133 -5.66 11.35 -11.81
N PHE A 134 -6.93 11.39 -11.40
CA PHE A 134 -8.00 12.02 -12.16
C PHE A 134 -7.92 13.54 -12.07
N GLU A 135 -7.53 14.10 -10.92
CA GLU A 135 -7.25 15.54 -10.77
C GLU A 135 -6.12 16.01 -11.71
N LEU A 136 -5.13 15.16 -11.97
CA LEU A 136 -4.07 15.40 -12.96
C LEU A 136 -4.55 15.29 -14.41
N GLY A 137 -5.84 14.99 -14.64
CA GLY A 137 -6.44 14.87 -15.96
C GLY A 137 -6.19 13.53 -16.64
N ILE A 138 -5.73 12.51 -15.91
CA ILE A 138 -5.63 11.14 -16.44
C ILE A 138 -7.03 10.54 -16.43
N PRO A 139 -7.66 10.29 -17.60
CA PRO A 139 -9.01 9.76 -17.63
C PRO A 139 -9.01 8.30 -17.17
N GLU A 140 -10.12 7.84 -16.59
CA GLU A 140 -10.27 6.43 -16.19
C GLU A 140 -10.08 5.47 -17.37
N SER A 141 -10.41 5.88 -18.60
CA SER A 141 -10.18 5.10 -19.82
C SER A 141 -8.71 4.91 -20.18
N ALA A 142 -7.81 5.72 -19.63
CA ALA A 142 -6.36 5.54 -19.77
C ALA A 142 -5.80 4.56 -18.73
N LEU A 143 -6.61 4.16 -17.73
CA LEU A 143 -6.23 3.15 -16.78
C LEU A 143 -6.42 1.75 -17.39
N PRO A 144 -5.49 0.82 -17.15
CA PRO A 144 -5.62 -0.56 -17.60
C PRO A 144 -6.95 -1.18 -17.13
N SER A 145 -7.74 -1.77 -18.04
CA SER A 145 -9.07 -2.27 -17.71
C SER A 145 -9.02 -3.59 -16.94
N ASP A 146 -9.98 -3.82 -16.04
CA ASP A 146 -10.05 -5.09 -15.28
C ASP A 146 -10.42 -6.29 -16.17
N ASP A 147 -10.93 -6.03 -17.38
CA ASP A 147 -11.31 -7.06 -18.34
C ASP A 147 -10.11 -7.58 -19.14
N ASP A 148 -8.93 -6.94 -19.01
CA ASP A 148 -7.67 -7.41 -19.62
C ASP A 148 -6.98 -8.53 -18.79
N ASP A 149 -7.63 -9.04 -17.73
CA ASP A 149 -7.06 -10.05 -16.81
C ASP A 149 -7.25 -11.52 -17.30
N ASP A 150 -7.21 -11.78 -18.61
CA ASP A 150 -7.44 -13.12 -19.19
C ASP A 150 -6.14 -13.92 -19.51
N ASP A 151 -4.98 -13.48 -19.03
CA ASP A 151 -3.73 -14.23 -19.19
C ASP A 151 -2.80 -14.20 -17.94
N ASP A 152 -2.75 -15.36 -17.27
CA ASP A 152 -1.56 -15.91 -16.59
C ASP A 152 -1.05 -15.31 -15.27
N PHE A 153 -1.79 -14.45 -14.55
CA PHE A 153 -1.38 -14.09 -13.19
C PHE A 153 -1.73 -15.19 -12.16
N ASP A 154 -0.95 -16.28 -12.18
CA ASP A 154 -0.94 -17.33 -11.16
C ASP A 154 -0.44 -16.75 -9.82
N ALA A 155 -1.38 -16.16 -9.07
CA ALA A 155 -1.16 -15.66 -7.71
C ALA A 155 -0.68 -16.76 -6.73
N ASP A 156 -0.82 -18.03 -7.11
CA ASP A 156 -0.34 -19.19 -6.35
C ASP A 156 1.16 -19.50 -6.58
N SER A 157 1.84 -18.85 -7.54
CA SER A 157 3.24 -19.17 -7.85
C SER A 157 4.28 -18.59 -6.87
N PHE A 158 3.88 -17.67 -5.99
CA PHE A 158 4.80 -17.04 -5.02
C PHE A 158 4.91 -17.80 -3.67
N ASP A 159 4.19 -18.90 -3.49
CA ASP A 159 4.41 -19.80 -2.35
C ASP A 159 5.40 -20.92 -2.68
N THR A 160 6.63 -20.54 -3.04
CA THR A 160 7.75 -21.50 -2.99
C THR A 160 9.01 -20.83 -2.45
N THR A 161 9.31 -21.06 -1.16
CA THR A 161 10.59 -21.63 -0.67
C THR A 161 10.76 -21.46 0.85
N ARG A 162 10.06 -22.29 1.63
CA ARG A 162 10.60 -22.82 2.90
C ARG A 162 10.34 -24.33 3.03
N GLY A 163 11.16 -25.07 2.27
CA GLY A 163 11.75 -26.36 2.64
C GLY A 163 10.88 -27.51 3.16
N ARG A 164 10.70 -28.54 2.33
CA ARG A 164 11.19 -29.91 2.63
C ARG A 164 11.00 -30.87 1.44
N GLY A 165 12.13 -31.31 0.89
CA GLY A 165 12.45 -32.70 0.54
C GLY A 165 11.46 -33.57 -0.24
N ALA A 166 11.83 -33.85 -1.49
CA ALA A 166 12.01 -35.18 -2.09
C ALA A 166 10.94 -36.27 -1.85
N GLY A 167 10.29 -36.71 -2.93
CA GLY A 167 9.55 -37.97 -2.95
C GLY A 167 8.85 -38.25 -4.27
N SER A 168 9.46 -39.11 -5.08
CA SER A 168 8.98 -39.66 -6.36
C SER A 168 7.72 -40.53 -6.26
N ASN A 169 6.98 -40.58 -7.38
CA ASN A 169 6.12 -41.67 -7.89
C ASN A 169 4.85 -42.05 -7.09
N ALA A 170 3.69 -42.00 -7.77
CA ALA A 170 2.96 -43.18 -8.27
C ALA A 170 1.42 -43.02 -8.25
N ARG A 171 0.82 -43.32 -9.41
CA ARG A 171 -0.43 -44.09 -9.61
C ARG A 171 -1.77 -43.52 -9.09
N ARG A 172 -2.60 -43.13 -10.06
CA ARG A 172 -3.87 -43.81 -10.44
C ARG A 172 -4.66 -44.43 -9.28
N ASP A 173 -5.86 -43.90 -9.01
CA ASP A 173 -7.11 -44.66 -9.13
C ASP A 173 -8.37 -43.79 -9.07
N LYS A 174 -9.34 -44.19 -9.90
CA LYS A 174 -10.73 -43.73 -9.92
C LYS A 174 -11.50 -44.39 -8.77
N ALA A 175 -12.37 -43.64 -8.10
CA ALA A 175 -13.59 -44.20 -7.51
C ALA A 175 -14.67 -43.12 -7.39
N ALA A 176 -15.87 -43.48 -7.82
CA ALA A 176 -17.12 -42.74 -7.68
C ALA A 176 -17.91 -43.24 -6.45
N GLY A 177 -18.78 -42.39 -5.92
CA GLY A 177 -19.80 -42.71 -4.88
C GLY A 177 -19.85 -41.63 -3.80
N LEU A 178 -20.79 -40.68 -3.84
CA LEU A 178 -22.17 -40.74 -3.26
C LEU A 178 -22.19 -40.61 -1.73
N SER A 179 -22.66 -39.46 -1.22
CA SER A 179 -23.88 -39.31 -0.38
C SER A 179 -23.81 -38.11 0.57
N GLU A 180 -24.95 -37.44 0.66
CA GLU A 180 -25.35 -36.29 1.47
C GLU A 180 -25.16 -36.45 2.99
N GLY A 181 -25.15 -35.34 3.73
CA GLY A 181 -25.37 -35.36 5.18
C GLY A 181 -24.99 -34.11 5.96
N PHE A 182 -25.99 -33.26 6.20
CA PHE A 182 -26.03 -32.07 7.06
C PHE A 182 -25.57 -32.28 8.53
N SER A 183 -25.05 -31.20 9.15
CA SER A 183 -25.34 -30.66 10.52
C SER A 183 -24.07 -30.01 11.10
N GLY A 184 -23.94 -28.69 11.24
CA GLY A 184 -24.62 -27.84 12.22
C GLY A 184 -23.61 -26.76 12.71
N PRO A 185 -24.07 -25.66 13.34
CA PRO A 185 -23.38 -24.39 13.35
C PRO A 185 -22.31 -24.28 14.45
N ILE A 186 -21.15 -23.71 14.12
CA ILE A 186 -20.25 -23.18 15.15
C ILE A 186 -20.61 -21.72 15.37
N THR A 187 -21.49 -21.51 16.34
CA THR A 187 -21.57 -20.28 17.11
C THR A 187 -20.24 -20.08 17.82
N ARG A 188 -19.49 -19.03 17.44
CA ARG A 188 -18.48 -18.43 18.30
C ARG A 188 -18.80 -16.95 18.42
N GLY A 189 -19.34 -16.61 19.59
CA GLY A 189 -19.55 -15.23 20.01
C GLY A 189 -18.22 -14.49 20.02
N GLY A 190 -18.21 -13.40 19.27
CA GLY A 190 -17.30 -12.27 19.38
C GLY A 190 -18.14 -11.07 18.97
N GLU A 191 -18.19 -10.05 19.81
CA GLU A 191 -18.98 -8.84 19.62
C GLU A 191 -18.82 -8.31 18.20
N GLN A 192 -19.94 -8.30 17.48
CA GLN A 192 -20.03 -7.70 16.15
C GLN A 192 -20.04 -6.18 16.34
N PRO A 193 -19.09 -5.43 15.75
CA PRO A 193 -19.27 -4.00 15.60
C PRO A 193 -20.52 -3.76 14.72
N SER A 194 -21.41 -2.92 15.21
CA SER A 194 -22.76 -2.64 14.69
C SER A 194 -22.82 -2.03 13.29
N ASP A 195 -21.68 -1.73 12.66
CA ASP A 195 -21.58 -1.01 11.38
C ASP A 195 -21.60 -1.90 10.13
N VAL A 196 -21.50 -3.22 10.27
CA VAL A 196 -21.53 -4.17 9.13
C VAL A 196 -22.94 -4.71 8.87
N ALA A 197 -23.89 -4.49 9.79
CA ALA A 197 -25.21 -5.10 9.79
C ALA A 197 -26.05 -4.90 8.50
N PRO A 198 -25.96 -3.79 7.74
CA PRO A 198 -26.78 -3.63 6.55
C PRO A 198 -26.18 -4.21 5.26
N PHE A 199 -24.90 -4.60 5.25
CA PHE A 199 -24.18 -5.00 4.03
C PHE A 199 -23.98 -6.51 3.99
N THR A 200 -24.78 -7.19 3.16
CA THR A 200 -24.64 -8.64 2.90
C THR A 200 -24.45 -8.88 1.41
N PRO A 201 -23.65 -9.89 0.99
CA PRO A 201 -23.55 -10.28 -0.41
C PRO A 201 -24.93 -10.52 -1.03
N GLY A 202 -25.17 -9.92 -2.19
CA GLY A 202 -26.45 -9.96 -2.91
C GLY A 202 -27.38 -8.77 -2.66
N ARG A 203 -27.11 -7.91 -1.65
CA ARG A 203 -27.91 -6.70 -1.44
C ARG A 203 -27.56 -5.58 -2.43
N LYS A 204 -28.57 -4.77 -2.74
CA LYS A 204 -28.39 -3.55 -3.52
C LYS A 204 -27.91 -2.42 -2.61
N VAL A 205 -26.99 -1.63 -3.14
CA VAL A 205 -26.40 -0.47 -2.48
C VAL A 205 -26.34 0.69 -3.46
N ARG A 206 -26.39 1.91 -2.93
CA ARG A 206 -26.17 3.14 -3.67
C ARG A 206 -24.85 3.74 -3.24
N HIS A 207 -23.99 4.03 -4.20
CA HIS A 207 -22.78 4.80 -4.01
C HIS A 207 -23.01 6.23 -4.56
N PRO A 208 -22.53 7.30 -3.88
CA PRO A 208 -22.72 8.69 -4.30
C PRO A 208 -22.24 8.95 -5.75
N HIS A 209 -21.06 8.45 -6.10
CA HIS A 209 -20.48 8.58 -7.45
C HIS A 209 -20.94 7.50 -8.45
N PHE A 210 -20.87 6.22 -8.08
CA PHE A 210 -21.11 5.10 -9.00
C PHE A 210 -22.57 4.68 -9.15
N GLY A 211 -23.48 5.28 -8.37
CA GLY A 211 -24.90 4.98 -8.41
C GLY A 211 -25.22 3.61 -7.83
N HIS A 212 -26.15 2.89 -8.46
CA HIS A 212 -26.72 1.67 -7.90
C HIS A 212 -25.84 0.45 -8.24
N GLY A 213 -25.59 -0.41 -7.25
CA GLY A 213 -24.84 -1.65 -7.43
C GLY A 213 -25.32 -2.78 -6.53
N THR A 214 -24.80 -3.97 -6.77
CA THR A 214 -25.08 -5.18 -5.99
C THR A 214 -23.79 -5.69 -5.36
N ILE A 215 -23.82 -5.95 -4.06
CA ILE A 215 -22.67 -6.49 -3.34
C ILE A 215 -22.37 -7.90 -3.84
N ARG A 216 -21.16 -8.16 -4.31
CA ARG A 216 -20.69 -9.50 -4.68
C ARG A 216 -20.01 -10.22 -3.54
N LYS A 217 -19.13 -9.52 -2.83
CA LYS A 217 -18.26 -10.10 -1.80
C LYS A 217 -18.08 -9.11 -0.67
N LEU A 218 -18.03 -9.61 0.56
CA LEU A 218 -17.71 -8.84 1.74
C LEU A 218 -16.62 -9.60 2.50
N ILE A 219 -15.50 -8.94 2.74
CA ILE A 219 -14.40 -9.46 3.55
C ILE A 219 -14.40 -8.67 4.86
N ASN A 220 -14.85 -9.31 5.93
CA ASN A 220 -14.91 -8.71 7.26
C ASN A 220 -13.53 -8.70 7.91
N LEU A 221 -12.94 -7.50 7.98
CA LEU A 221 -11.66 -7.23 8.65
C LEU A 221 -11.83 -6.26 9.83
N GLY A 222 -13.07 -6.10 10.33
CA GLY A 222 -13.40 -5.12 11.37
C GLY A 222 -13.48 -3.71 10.78
N PRO A 223 -12.68 -2.73 11.23
CA PRO A 223 -12.72 -1.35 10.73
C PRO A 223 -12.29 -1.22 9.26
N ASP A 224 -11.47 -2.15 8.76
CA ASP A 224 -10.95 -2.15 7.39
C ASP A 224 -11.69 -3.16 6.50
N SER A 225 -12.97 -3.41 6.78
CA SER A 225 -13.77 -4.35 5.99
C SER A 225 -13.86 -3.89 4.54
N ILE A 226 -13.66 -4.81 3.59
CA ILE A 226 -13.67 -4.52 2.15
C ILE A 226 -14.92 -5.11 1.52
N ILE A 227 -15.60 -4.32 0.70
CA ILE A 227 -16.81 -4.70 -0.02
C ILE A 227 -16.60 -4.59 -1.52
N GLU A 228 -16.88 -5.68 -2.24
CA GLU A 228 -16.86 -5.73 -3.70
C GLU A 228 -18.28 -5.48 -4.20
N VAL A 229 -18.50 -4.39 -4.94
CA VAL A 229 -19.80 -3.98 -5.47
C VAL A 229 -19.75 -3.99 -6.99
N ARG A 230 -20.71 -4.68 -7.62
CA ARG A 230 -20.97 -4.61 -9.06
C ARG A 230 -22.03 -3.54 -9.31
N PHE A 231 -21.64 -2.43 -9.93
CA PHE A 231 -22.54 -1.35 -10.29
C PHE A 231 -23.35 -1.68 -11.55
N ASN A 232 -24.54 -1.10 -11.66
CA ASN A 232 -25.43 -1.27 -12.82
C ASN A 232 -24.83 -0.69 -14.12
N THR A 233 -23.76 0.10 -14.00
CA THR A 233 -22.91 0.56 -15.11
C THR A 233 -22.06 -0.57 -15.72
N GLY A 234 -22.04 -1.77 -15.10
CA GLY A 234 -21.24 -2.93 -15.52
C GLY A 234 -19.90 -3.07 -14.77
N GLN A 235 -19.44 -2.00 -14.12
CA GLN A 235 -18.17 -1.97 -13.39
C GLN A 235 -18.24 -2.71 -12.06
N THR A 236 -17.17 -3.42 -11.69
CA THR A 236 -17.04 -4.06 -10.36
C THR A 236 -15.89 -3.40 -9.58
N LYS A 237 -16.21 -2.76 -8.45
CA LYS A 237 -15.22 -2.06 -7.62
C LYS A 237 -15.11 -2.72 -6.24
N SER A 238 -13.88 -2.83 -5.75
CA SER A 238 -13.59 -3.18 -4.35
C SER A 238 -13.40 -1.88 -3.57
N LEU A 239 -14.20 -1.68 -2.53
CA LEU A 239 -14.24 -0.45 -1.74
C LEU A 239 -14.01 -0.78 -0.27
N LEU A 240 -13.31 0.06 0.47
CA LEU A 240 -13.26 -0.02 1.93
C LEU A 240 -14.60 0.45 2.51
N LEU A 241 -15.26 -0.39 3.30
CA LEU A 241 -16.62 -0.16 3.79
C LEU A 241 -16.76 1.18 4.52
N LYS A 242 -15.73 1.57 5.29
CA LYS A 242 -15.67 2.85 6.01
C LYS A 242 -15.63 4.09 5.11
N TYR A 243 -15.11 3.99 3.89
CA TYR A 243 -14.96 5.12 2.94
C TYR A 243 -15.86 5.01 1.73
N ALA A 244 -16.60 3.91 1.58
CA ALA A 244 -17.42 3.67 0.41
C ALA A 244 -18.74 4.47 0.43
N HIS A 245 -19.10 5.09 1.56
CA HIS A 245 -20.35 5.82 1.81
C HIS A 245 -21.58 5.15 1.16
N LEU A 246 -21.65 3.82 1.31
CA LEU A 246 -22.70 3.03 0.67
C LEU A 246 -24.01 3.16 1.45
N GLU A 247 -25.07 3.54 0.75
CA GLU A 247 -26.41 3.49 1.31
C GLU A 247 -27.08 2.16 0.93
N PRO A 248 -27.56 1.35 1.90
CA PRO A 248 -28.34 0.17 1.60
C PRO A 248 -29.69 0.54 0.98
N LEU A 249 -30.13 -0.22 -0.03
CA LEU A 249 -31.42 -0.07 -0.72
C LEU A 249 -32.35 -1.25 -0.45
#